data_AF-A0A9N9D3G9-F1
#
_entry.id   AF-A0A9N9D3G9-F1
#
_cell.length_a   1.000
_cell.length_b   1.000
_cell.length_c   1.000
_cell.angle_alpha   90.00
_cell.angle_beta   90.00
_cell.angle_gamma   90.00
#
_symmetry.space_group_name_H-M   'P 1'
#
loop_
_entity.id
_entity.type
_entity.pdbx_description
1 polymer ?
#
loop_
_entity_poly.entity_id
_entity_poly.type
_entity_poly.pdbx_seq_one_letter_code
_entity_poly.pdbx_strand_id
1 'polypeptide(L)' 'MVYISTWPEFQKAVEDLYLNAPGQTRYVVDYSHKTGFLVLKVTDDRTCLKYKTE' A
#
# COMPACT_ATOMS: atom_id res chain seq x y z
N MET A 1 -7.25 3.26 -7.73
CA MET A 1 -6.25 2.49 -6.93
C MET A 1 -5.08 2.21 -7.86
N VAL A 2 -3.86 2.58 -7.47
CA VAL A 2 -2.66 2.45 -8.32
C VAL A 2 -1.75 1.38 -7.74
N TYR A 3 -1.31 0.44 -8.58
CA TYR A 3 -0.26 -0.50 -8.20
C TYR A 3 1.09 0.13 -8.50
N ILE A 4 1.94 0.20 -7.48
CA ILE A 4 3.33 0.60 -7.62
C ILE A 4 4.15 -0.68 -7.81
N SER A 5 4.97 -0.73 -8.85
CA SER A 5 5.70 -1.92 -9.27
C SER A 5 6.95 -2.18 -8.45
N THR A 6 7.60 -1.12 -7.93
CA THR A 6 8.83 -1.25 -7.16
C THR A 6 8.58 -1.02 -5.67
N TRP A 7 9.24 -1.82 -4.83
CA TRP A 7 9.16 -1.66 -3.38
C TRP A 7 9.62 -0.28 -2.90
N PRO A 8 10.76 0.28 -3.36
CA PRO A 8 11.23 1.57 -2.86
C PRO A 8 10.28 2.74 -3.16
N GLU A 9 9.66 2.76 -4.35
CA GLU A 9 8.67 3.78 -4.70
C GLU A 9 7.41 3.64 -3.87
N PHE A 10 6.97 2.40 -3.63
CA PHE A 10 5.80 2.14 -2.79
C PHE A 10 6.03 2.61 -1.36
N GLN A 11 7.17 2.24 -0.77
CA GLN A 11 7.53 2.65 0.59
C GLN A 11 7.55 4.18 0.70
N LYS A 12 8.24 4.87 -0.20
CA LYS A 12 8.33 6.33 -0.18
C LYS A 12 6.96 6.99 -0.28
N ALA A 13 6.12 6.55 -1.23
CA ALA A 13 4.78 7.12 -1.42
C ALA A 13 3.87 6.88 -0.19
N VAL A 14 4.04 5.75 0.50
CA VAL A 14 3.31 5.43 1.73
C VAL A 14 3.77 6.29 2.90
N GLU A 15 5.08 6.52 3.06
CA GLU A 15 5.63 7.42 4.07
C GLU A 15 5.11 8.85 3.86
N ASP A 16 5.16 9.36 2.63
CA ASP A 16 4.63 10.68 2.28
C ASP A 16 3.12 10.78 2.57
N LEU A 17 2.34 9.74 2.26
CA LEU A 17 0.91 9.70 2.54
C LEU A 17 0.62 9.78 4.06
N TYR A 18 1.33 8.98 4.85
CA TYR A 18 1.17 8.96 6.31
C TYR A 18 1.57 10.28 6.95
N LEU A 19 2.68 10.89 6.53
CA LEU A 19 3.12 12.19 7.04
C LEU A 19 2.09 13.31 6.78
N ASN A 20 1.36 13.23 5.65
CA ASN A 20 0.34 14.21 5.31
C ASN A 20 -0.99 14.01 6.07
N ALA A 21 -1.40 12.75 6.30
CA ALA A 21 -2.71 12.45 6.89
C ALA A 21 -2.65 11.26 7.87
N PRO A 22 -1.92 11.35 8.98
CA PRO A 22 -1.64 10.19 9.84
C PRO A 22 -2.90 9.64 10.52
N GLY A 23 -3.85 10.50 10.89
CA GLY A 23 -5.11 10.07 11.53
C GLY A 23 -6.13 9.42 10.58
N GLN A 24 -5.91 9.51 9.27
CA GLN A 24 -6.80 8.94 8.24
C GLN A 24 -6.15 7.77 7.50
N THR A 25 -4.82 7.70 7.51
CA THR A 25 -4.06 6.67 6.83
C THR A 25 -4.28 5.30 7.48
N ARG A 26 -4.63 4.31 6.67
CA ARG A 26 -4.87 2.93 7.09
C ARG A 26 -4.07 1.95 6.24
N TYR A 27 -3.53 0.95 6.90
CA TYR A 27 -2.74 -0.12 6.32
C TYR A 27 -3.54 -1.40 6.30
N VAL A 28 -3.61 -2.03 5.13
CA VAL A 28 -4.29 -3.30 4.92
C VAL A 28 -3.32 -4.27 4.28
N VAL A 29 -3.22 -5.45 4.87
CA VAL A 29 -2.43 -6.57 4.37
C VAL A 29 -3.38 -7.68 3.98
N ASP A 30 -3.25 -8.16 2.75
CA ASP A 30 -4.00 -9.30 2.23
C ASP A 30 -3.02 -10.36 1.74
N TYR A 31 -3.06 -11.53 2.38
CA TYR A 31 -2.18 -12.66 2.07
C TYR A 31 -3.01 -13.83 1.59
N SER A 32 -2.66 -14.37 0.42
CA SER A 32 -3.34 -15.51 -0.18
C SER A 32 -2.38 -16.68 -0.34
N HIS A 33 -2.40 -17.60 0.63
CA HIS A 33 -1.55 -18.79 0.60
C HIS A 33 -1.72 -19.63 -0.67
N LYS A 34 -2.96 -19.77 -1.18
CA LYS A 34 -3.27 -20.53 -2.39
C LYS A 34 -2.57 -19.99 -3.64
N THR A 35 -2.37 -18.68 -3.71
CA THR A 35 -1.75 -18.02 -4.88
C THR A 35 -0.30 -17.62 -4.64
N GLY A 36 0.17 -17.66 -3.40
CA GLY A 36 1.50 -17.21 -3.01
C GLY A 36 1.64 -15.69 -2.89
N PHE A 37 0.62 -14.92 -3.25
CA PHE A 37 0.70 -13.46 -3.30
C PHE A 37 0.48 -12.81 -1.93
N LEU A 38 1.25 -11.74 -1.69
CA LEU A 38 1.01 -10.74 -0.66
C LEU A 38 0.64 -9.41 -1.31
N VAL A 39 -0.48 -8.82 -0.89
CA VAL A 39 -0.92 -7.50 -1.33
C VAL A 39 -0.94 -6.55 -0.14
N LEU A 40 -0.21 -5.46 -0.27
CA LEU A 40 -0.23 -4.34 0.66
C LEU A 40 -1.06 -3.22 0.05
N LYS A 41 -1.94 -2.62 0.86
CA LYS A 41 -2.75 -1.47 0.48
C LYS A 41 -2.69 -0.42 1.58
N VAL A 42 -2.40 0.82 1.20
CA VAL A 42 -2.41 1.97 2.11
C VAL A 42 -3.30 3.07 1.53
N THR A 43 -4.14 3.67 2.38
CA THR A 43 -5.09 4.70 1.93
C THR A 43 -5.48 5.65 3.05
N ASP A 44 -5.76 6.91 2.70
CA ASP A 44 -6.31 7.99 3.53
C ASP A 44 -7.76 8.35 3.13
N ASP A 45 -8.49 7.42 2.52
CA ASP A 45 -9.81 7.61 1.87
C ASP A 45 -9.82 8.45 0.59
N ARG A 46 -8.70 9.09 0.21
CA ARG A 46 -8.60 9.88 -1.03
C ARG A 46 -7.63 9.25 -2.01
N THR A 47 -6.44 8.93 -1.53
CA THR A 47 -5.36 8.27 -2.24
C THR A 47 -5.33 6.80 -1.84
N CYS A 48 -5.12 5.91 -2.80
CA CYS A 48 -5.00 4.48 -2.53
C CYS A 48 -3.82 3.88 -3.29
N LEU A 49 -2.80 3.51 -2.53
CA LEU A 49 -1.54 2.93 -2.97
C LEU A 49 -1.58 1.42 -2.74
N LYS A 50 -1.15 0.64 -3.73
CA LYS A 50 -1.04 -0.82 -3.60
C LYS A 50 0.33 -1.31 -4.05
N TYR A 51 0.82 -2.35 -3.38
CA TYR A 51 1.96 -3.15 -3.79
C TYR A 51 1.58 -4.62 -3.74
N LYS A 52 1.96 -5.37 -4.76
CA LYS A 52 1.70 -6.82 -4.84
C LYS A 52 3.05 -7.50 -5.05
N THR A 53 3.37 -8.49 -4.22
CA THR A 53 4.52 -9.36 -4.46
C THR A 53 4.18 -10.35 -5.57
N GLU A 54 5.18 -10.71 -6.38
CA GLU A 54 5.08 -11.84 -7.32
C GLU A 54 4.96 -13.18 -6.59
#